data_AF-U4L909-F1
#
_entry.id   AF-U4L909-F1
#
_cell.length_a   1.000
_cell.length_b   1.000
_cell.length_c   1.000
_cell.angle_alpha   90.00
_cell.angle_beta   90.00
_cell.angle_gamma   90.00
#
_symmetry.space_group_name_H-M   'P 1'
#
loop_
_entity.id
_entity.type
_entity.pdbx_description
1 polymer ?
#
loop_
_entity_poly.entity_id
_entity_poly.type
_entity_poly.pdbx_seq_one_letter_code
_entity_poly.pdbx_strand_id
1 'polypeptide(L)'
;MPLLRRSLIISAATAVALGLYIEHRIRDLERRYPITLIPPSNLALLSPPPGHTAHDAFLITARSSPVTLDTWTRTFLSTPALVLESRFLGSEPPDVGSDGFHSGQQLLNGIFNVVRVPSDDEGLLVDWELPDSTVRFFEKLARWKYPWRLMTGGRHEWVVKYTEEMEITEVGWGSVHFYREFGDGRTIPEWTKRWHRAYARYLVDAAVMKMERERVVRMFGGRQW
;
A
#
# COMPACT_ATOMS: atom_id res chain seq x y z
N MET A 1 -7.65 -45.59 11.01
CA MET A 1 -6.36 -44.90 10.79
C MET A 1 -6.02 -44.49 9.34
N PRO A 2 -6.38 -45.20 8.25
CA PRO A 2 -5.94 -44.81 6.89
C PRO A 2 -6.54 -43.49 6.37
N LEU A 3 -7.75 -43.11 6.82
CA LEU A 3 -8.41 -41.86 6.43
C LEU A 3 -7.70 -40.61 6.98
N LEU A 4 -7.26 -40.65 8.25
CA LEU A 4 -6.55 -39.53 8.87
C LEU A 4 -5.22 -39.24 8.15
N ARG A 5 -4.47 -40.29 7.80
CA ARG A 5 -3.22 -40.15 7.04
C ARG A 5 -3.44 -39.54 5.66
N ARG A 6 -4.49 -39.94 4.94
CA ARG A 6 -4.86 -39.34 3.64
C ARG A 6 -5.26 -37.87 3.79
N SER A 7 -6.06 -37.53 4.80
CA SER A 7 -6.46 -36.15 5.10
C SER A 7 -5.25 -35.24 5.36
N LEU A 8 -4.27 -35.72 6.13
CA LEU A 8 -3.05 -34.96 6.43
C LEU A 8 -2.20 -34.76 5.17
N ILE A 9 -2.06 -35.77 4.32
CA ILE A 9 -1.31 -35.67 3.06
C ILE A 9 -1.97 -34.66 2.12
N ILE A 10 -3.30 -34.73 1.96
CA ILE A 10 -4.04 -33.79 1.11
C ILE A 10 -3.89 -32.36 1.65
N SER A 11 -4.07 -32.16 2.95
CA SER A 11 -3.94 -30.84 3.58
C SER A 11 -2.54 -30.25 3.39
N ALA A 12 -1.50 -31.07 3.59
CA ALA A 12 -0.12 -30.65 3.38
C ALA A 12 0.17 -30.31 1.90
N ALA A 13 -0.29 -31.15 0.96
CA ALA A 13 -0.14 -30.89 -0.47
C ALA A 13 -0.83 -29.60 -0.90
N THR A 14 -2.06 -29.36 -0.41
CA THR A 14 -2.79 -28.11 -0.67
C THR A 14 -2.08 -26.89 -0.11
N ALA A 15 -1.57 -26.97 1.13
CA ALA A 15 -0.82 -25.87 1.74
C ALA A 15 0.48 -25.55 0.97
N VAL A 16 1.21 -26.57 0.53
CA VAL A 16 2.42 -26.41 -0.29
C VAL A 16 2.08 -25.79 -1.64
N ALA A 17 1.06 -26.30 -2.34
CA ALA A 17 0.65 -25.76 -3.64
C ALA A 17 0.22 -24.29 -3.54
N LEU A 18 -0.55 -23.94 -2.50
CA LEU A 18 -0.93 -22.55 -2.22
C LEU A 18 0.29 -21.67 -1.93
N GLY A 19 1.22 -22.15 -1.10
CA GLY A 19 2.45 -21.43 -0.79
C GLY A 19 3.31 -21.15 -2.04
N LEU A 20 3.46 -22.16 -2.91
CA LEU A 20 4.18 -22.00 -4.19
C LEU A 20 3.48 -21.03 -5.13
N TYR A 21 2.15 -21.07 -5.21
CA TYR A 21 1.37 -20.13 -6.00
C TYR A 21 1.57 -18.69 -5.50
N ILE A 22 1.50 -18.46 -4.18
CA ILE A 22 1.67 -17.13 -3.62
C ILE A 22 3.09 -16.61 -3.86
N GLU A 23 4.13 -17.43 -3.61
CA GLU A 23 5.52 -17.03 -3.88
C GLU A 23 5.74 -16.71 -5.36
N HIS A 24 5.15 -17.49 -6.27
CA HIS A 24 5.19 -17.21 -7.70
C HIS A 24 4.54 -15.86 -8.04
N ARG A 25 3.37 -15.56 -7.47
CA ARG A 25 2.67 -14.27 -7.65
C ARG A 25 3.47 -13.09 -7.07
N ILE A 26 4.09 -13.27 -5.90
CA ILE A 26 4.97 -12.24 -5.30
C ILE A 26 6.12 -11.94 -6.24
N ARG A 27 6.83 -12.96 -6.75
CA ARG A 27 7.95 -12.78 -7.68
C ARG A 27 7.52 -12.11 -8.98
N ASP A 28 6.32 -12.42 -9.47
CA ASP A 28 5.77 -11.76 -10.65
C ASP A 28 5.53 -10.27 -10.41
N LEU A 29 4.93 -9.92 -9.27
CA LEU A 29 4.74 -8.52 -8.88
C LEU A 29 6.09 -7.81 -8.67
N GLU A 30 7.06 -8.46 -8.03
CA GLU A 30 8.42 -7.91 -7.83
C GLU A 30 9.11 -7.57 -9.15
N ARG A 31 8.90 -8.38 -10.21
CA ARG A 31 9.43 -8.10 -11.55
C ARG A 31 8.69 -6.97 -12.27
N ARG A 32 7.36 -6.94 -12.19
CA ARG A 32 6.52 -5.95 -12.89
C ARG A 32 6.60 -4.55 -12.27
N TYR A 33 6.78 -4.50 -10.95
CA TYR A 33 6.75 -3.29 -10.15
C TYR A 33 8.02 -3.20 -9.29
N PRO A 34 9.18 -2.87 -9.90
CA PRO A 34 10.41 -2.70 -9.17
C PRO A 34 10.26 -1.57 -8.14
N ILE A 35 10.91 -1.75 -7.00
CA ILE A 35 10.98 -0.70 -5.98
C ILE A 35 12.14 0.23 -6.32
N THR A 36 11.87 1.52 -6.29
CA THR A 36 12.87 2.58 -6.42
C THR A 36 12.98 3.36 -5.12
N LEU A 37 14.09 4.08 -4.96
CA LEU A 37 14.26 5.01 -3.85
C LEU A 37 13.36 6.22 -4.05
N ILE A 38 12.79 6.70 -2.96
CA ILE A 38 12.02 7.95 -2.96
C ILE A 38 12.97 9.10 -3.32
N PRO A 39 12.65 9.91 -4.34
CA PRO A 39 13.47 11.06 -4.70
C PRO A 39 13.59 12.05 -3.53
N PRO A 40 14.73 12.76 -3.40
CA PRO A 40 14.90 13.78 -2.37
C PRO A 40 13.86 14.90 -2.43
N SER A 41 13.23 15.15 -3.59
CA SER A 41 12.15 16.12 -3.74
C SER A 41 10.93 15.83 -2.85
N ASN A 42 10.79 14.58 -2.38
CA ASN A 42 9.65 14.16 -1.56
C ASN A 42 10.01 14.21 -0.06
N LEU A 43 10.64 15.30 0.38
CA LEU A 43 11.08 15.49 1.77
C LEU A 43 9.92 15.34 2.77
N ALA A 44 8.71 15.78 2.38
CA ALA A 44 7.52 15.66 3.21
C ALA A 44 7.14 14.20 3.49
N LEU A 45 7.33 13.29 2.54
CA LEU A 45 7.14 11.86 2.77
C LEU A 45 8.13 11.39 3.83
N LEU A 46 9.41 11.73 3.68
CA LEU A 46 10.53 11.24 4.49
C LEU A 46 10.69 11.88 5.88
N SER A 47 9.88 12.86 6.26
CA SER A 47 10.04 13.61 7.51
C SER A 47 9.31 12.93 8.68
N PRO A 48 9.99 12.17 9.56
CA PRO A 48 9.33 11.50 10.68
C PRO A 48 8.87 12.49 11.75
N PRO A 49 7.87 12.14 12.56
CA PRO A 49 7.52 12.90 13.77
C PRO A 49 8.70 12.96 14.76
N PRO A 50 8.73 13.94 15.70
CA PRO A 50 9.73 14.00 16.75
C PRO A 50 9.86 12.67 17.51
N GLY A 51 11.09 12.24 17.79
CA GLY A 51 11.38 10.98 18.49
C GLY A 51 11.12 9.70 17.67
N HIS A 52 11.01 9.83 16.34
CA HIS A 52 10.84 8.71 15.43
C HIS A 52 11.91 8.70 14.33
N THR A 53 12.25 7.50 13.88
CA THR A 53 13.08 7.26 12.69
C THR A 53 12.23 6.77 11.53
N ALA A 54 12.59 7.20 10.32
CA ALA A 54 12.03 6.70 9.08
C ALA A 54 12.71 5.41 8.64
N HIS A 55 11.92 4.40 8.26
CA HIS A 55 12.37 3.08 7.82
C HIS A 55 11.55 2.62 6.61
N ASP A 56 12.15 1.71 5.83
CA ASP A 56 11.49 1.04 4.70
C ASP A 56 10.79 2.06 3.79
N ALA A 57 11.55 3.08 3.39
CA ALA A 57 11.09 4.14 2.49
C ALA A 57 11.26 3.66 1.04
N PHE A 58 10.17 3.56 0.29
CA PHE A 58 10.21 3.07 -1.09
C PHE A 58 9.12 3.67 -1.98
N LEU A 59 9.38 3.68 -3.29
CA LEU A 59 8.45 4.09 -4.32
C LEU A 59 8.19 2.92 -5.28
N ILE A 60 6.93 2.67 -5.59
CA ILE A 60 6.51 1.75 -6.65
C ILE A 60 5.94 2.59 -7.78
N THR A 61 6.44 2.42 -8.99
CA THR A 61 5.91 3.08 -10.19
C THR A 61 5.33 2.08 -11.18
N ALA A 62 4.40 2.55 -12.00
CA ALA A 62 3.80 1.80 -13.08
C ALA A 62 3.53 2.72 -14.27
N ARG A 63 3.68 2.21 -15.48
CA ARG A 63 3.21 2.90 -16.68
C ARG A 63 1.71 2.65 -16.84
N SER A 64 0.97 3.68 -17.19
CA SER A 64 -0.44 3.61 -17.51
C SER A 64 -0.76 4.59 -18.65
N SER A 65 -1.93 4.42 -19.23
CA SER A 65 -2.55 5.43 -20.09
C SER A 65 -2.66 6.79 -19.37
N PRO A 66 -2.85 7.90 -20.10
CA PRO A 66 -2.94 9.22 -19.50
C PRO A 66 -4.03 9.29 -18.43
N VAL A 67 -3.65 9.72 -17.23
CA VAL A 67 -4.55 9.76 -16.07
C VAL A 67 -4.24 10.96 -15.19
N THR A 68 -5.26 11.50 -14.53
CA THR A 68 -5.09 12.56 -13.53
C THR A 68 -4.68 11.97 -12.18
N LEU A 69 -3.99 12.76 -11.36
CA LEU A 69 -3.65 12.35 -10.00
C LEU A 69 -4.88 11.95 -9.19
N ASP A 70 -5.95 12.74 -9.27
CA ASP A 70 -7.23 12.43 -8.63
C ASP A 70 -7.80 11.06 -9.06
N THR A 71 -7.81 10.77 -10.37
CA THR A 71 -8.30 9.48 -10.88
C THR A 71 -7.41 8.32 -10.42
N TRP A 72 -6.08 8.49 -10.47
CA TRP A 72 -5.12 7.49 -10.00
C TRP A 72 -5.36 7.14 -8.53
N THR A 73 -5.39 8.17 -7.68
CA THR A 73 -5.54 8.02 -6.23
C THR A 73 -6.87 7.38 -5.86
N ARG A 74 -8.00 7.86 -6.42
CA ARG A 74 -9.32 7.26 -6.16
C ARG A 74 -9.39 5.82 -6.65
N THR A 75 -8.81 5.52 -7.80
CA THR A 75 -8.79 4.15 -8.33
C THR A 75 -8.01 3.22 -7.40
N PHE A 76 -6.88 3.69 -6.88
CA PHE A 76 -6.08 2.94 -5.91
C PHE A 76 -6.82 2.73 -4.59
N LEU A 77 -7.37 3.79 -3.98
CA LEU A 77 -8.11 3.71 -2.71
C LEU A 77 -9.37 2.85 -2.82
N SER A 78 -9.98 2.79 -4.00
CA SER A 78 -11.15 1.95 -4.29
C SER A 78 -10.82 0.49 -4.65
N THR A 79 -9.58 0.06 -4.49
CA THR A 79 -9.22 -1.36 -4.71
C THR A 79 -9.97 -2.26 -3.72
N PRO A 80 -10.47 -3.43 -4.15
CA PRO A 80 -11.30 -4.29 -3.28
C PRO A 80 -10.63 -4.69 -1.96
N ALA A 81 -9.32 -4.89 -1.96
CA ALA A 81 -8.56 -5.26 -0.76
C ALA A 81 -8.55 -4.12 0.28
N LEU A 82 -8.24 -2.89 -0.12
CA LEU A 82 -8.28 -1.73 0.78
C LEU A 82 -9.70 -1.42 1.29
N VAL A 83 -10.70 -1.50 0.40
CA VAL A 83 -12.10 -1.33 0.79
C VAL A 83 -12.51 -2.39 1.81
N LEU A 84 -12.11 -3.65 1.60
CA LEU A 84 -12.38 -4.71 2.56
C LEU A 84 -11.69 -4.45 3.91
N GLU A 85 -10.41 -4.03 3.91
CA GLU A 85 -9.66 -3.69 5.12
C GLU A 85 -10.32 -2.56 5.92
N SER A 86 -10.74 -1.49 5.24
CA SER A 86 -11.41 -0.36 5.88
C SER A 86 -12.75 -0.71 6.55
N ARG A 87 -13.46 -1.71 6.03
CA ARG A 87 -14.72 -2.20 6.63
C ARG A 87 -14.52 -2.96 7.93
N PHE A 88 -13.32 -3.46 8.20
CA PHE A 88 -13.02 -4.03 9.52
C PHE A 88 -12.87 -2.95 10.60
N LEU A 89 -12.70 -1.68 10.20
CA LEU A 89 -12.51 -0.54 11.11
C LEU A 89 -13.75 0.36 11.21
N GLY A 90 -14.72 0.22 10.31
CA GLY A 90 -15.95 1.02 10.32
C GLY A 90 -17.12 0.33 9.60
N SER A 91 -18.35 0.69 9.97
CA SER A 91 -19.59 0.11 9.42
C SER A 91 -20.08 0.77 8.13
N GLU A 92 -19.60 1.96 7.82
CA GLU A 92 -20.01 2.75 6.66
C GLU A 92 -19.18 2.41 5.41
N PRO A 93 -19.69 2.69 4.19
CA PRO A 93 -18.86 2.71 3.00
C PRO A 93 -17.66 3.64 3.21
N PRO A 94 -16.43 3.17 2.93
CA PRO A 94 -15.24 3.98 3.18
C PRO A 94 -15.18 5.18 2.23
N ASP A 95 -14.80 6.33 2.78
CA ASP A 95 -14.43 7.48 1.96
C ASP A 95 -13.13 7.19 1.19
N VAL A 96 -13.24 7.17 -0.14
CA VAL A 96 -12.13 6.96 -1.08
C VAL A 96 -11.77 8.25 -1.84
N GLY A 97 -12.27 9.40 -1.38
CA GLY A 97 -12.09 10.71 -2.00
C GLY A 97 -13.11 11.01 -3.10
N SER A 98 -14.32 10.43 -3.06
CA SER A 98 -15.33 10.61 -4.13
C SER A 98 -15.76 12.07 -4.32
N ASP A 99 -15.74 12.85 -3.25
CA ASP A 99 -16.11 14.28 -3.27
C ASP A 99 -14.88 15.20 -3.34
N GLY A 100 -13.71 14.63 -3.65
CA GLY A 100 -12.43 15.33 -3.63
C GLY A 100 -11.61 15.04 -2.38
N PHE A 101 -10.48 15.75 -2.28
CA PHE A 101 -9.54 15.63 -1.18
C PHE A 101 -9.41 16.96 -0.43
N HIS A 102 -9.48 16.92 0.89
CA HIS A 102 -9.33 18.08 1.76
C HIS A 102 -8.33 17.80 2.89
N SER A 103 -7.59 18.81 3.32
CA SER A 103 -6.65 18.65 4.45
C SER A 103 -7.41 18.28 5.72
N GLY A 104 -6.89 17.29 6.46
CA GLY A 104 -7.53 16.73 7.67
C GLY A 104 -8.66 15.74 7.40
N GLN A 105 -9.00 15.47 6.13
CA GLN A 105 -9.98 14.44 5.78
C GLN A 105 -9.49 13.05 6.22
N GLN A 106 -10.43 12.25 6.74
CA GLN A 106 -10.20 10.86 7.09
C GLN A 106 -10.67 9.95 5.95
N LEU A 107 -9.75 9.27 5.29
CA LEU A 107 -10.04 8.31 4.24
C LEU A 107 -10.07 6.88 4.80
N LEU A 108 -10.79 6.00 4.11
CA LEU A 108 -10.86 4.57 4.41
C LEU A 108 -11.23 4.29 5.87
N ASN A 109 -12.29 4.94 6.37
CA ASN A 109 -12.77 4.80 7.75
C ASN A 109 -11.71 5.18 8.80
N GLY A 110 -10.93 6.23 8.53
CA GLY A 110 -9.92 6.76 9.46
C GLY A 110 -8.58 6.02 9.43
N ILE A 111 -8.35 5.14 8.44
CA ILE A 111 -7.02 4.54 8.23
C ILE A 111 -6.01 5.64 7.85
N PHE A 112 -6.41 6.57 7.00
CA PHE A 112 -5.52 7.61 6.48
C PHE A 112 -6.06 8.99 6.85
N ASN A 113 -5.18 9.90 7.29
CA ASN A 113 -5.51 11.33 7.37
C ASN A 113 -4.77 12.08 6.27
N VAL A 114 -5.50 12.92 5.54
CA VAL A 114 -4.93 13.73 4.46
C VAL A 114 -4.09 14.86 5.05
N VAL A 115 -2.78 14.78 4.83
CA VAL A 115 -1.82 15.81 5.25
C VAL A 115 -1.70 16.90 4.18
N ARG A 116 -1.61 16.49 2.91
CA ARG A 116 -1.50 17.39 1.76
C ARG A 116 -2.42 16.92 0.65
N VAL A 117 -3.26 17.83 0.17
CA VAL A 117 -4.15 17.60 -0.98
C VAL A 117 -3.35 17.51 -2.28
N PRO A 118 -3.81 16.75 -3.28
CA PRO A 118 -3.14 16.68 -4.57
C PRO A 118 -3.17 18.04 -5.29
N SER A 119 -2.08 18.40 -5.94
CA SER A 119 -1.96 19.57 -6.84
C SER A 119 -1.21 19.17 -8.12
N ASP A 120 -1.00 20.12 -9.04
CA ASP A 120 -0.32 19.85 -10.31
C ASP A 120 1.14 19.39 -10.11
N ASP A 121 1.81 19.92 -9.07
CA ASP A 121 3.23 19.63 -8.78
C ASP A 121 3.43 18.66 -7.61
N GLU A 122 2.42 18.44 -6.78
CA GLU A 122 2.53 17.65 -5.56
C GLU A 122 1.49 16.53 -5.46
N GLY A 123 1.96 15.36 -5.03
CA GLY A 123 1.12 14.20 -4.76
C GLY A 123 0.19 14.36 -3.56
N LEU A 124 -0.92 13.59 -3.53
CA LEU A 124 -1.69 13.38 -2.30
C LEU A 124 -0.76 12.74 -1.26
N LEU A 125 -0.57 13.41 -0.12
CA LEU A 125 0.17 12.88 1.02
C LEU A 125 -0.82 12.59 2.14
N VAL A 126 -0.77 11.36 2.65
CA VAL A 126 -1.52 10.95 3.83
C VAL A 126 -0.57 10.44 4.90
N ASP A 127 -0.97 10.59 6.15
CA ASP A 127 -0.40 9.85 7.25
C ASP A 127 -1.35 8.75 7.72
N TRP A 128 -0.81 7.84 8.52
CA TRP A 128 -1.57 6.86 9.27
C TRP A 128 -0.82 6.52 10.55
N GLU A 129 -1.58 6.08 11.53
CA GLU A 129 -1.05 5.69 12.83
C GLU A 129 -1.61 4.33 13.24
N LEU A 130 -0.77 3.52 13.87
CA LEU A 130 -1.23 2.30 14.54
C LEU A 130 -1.79 2.64 15.91
N PRO A 131 -2.81 1.90 16.37
CA PRO A 131 -3.29 2.04 17.72
C PRO A 131 -2.16 1.89 18.74
N ASP A 132 -2.12 2.85 19.63
CA ASP A 132 -1.12 3.02 20.68
C ASP A 132 -0.97 1.76 21.57
N SER A 133 -2.08 1.05 21.78
CA SER A 133 -2.13 -0.23 22.50
C SER A 133 -1.33 -1.33 21.80
N THR A 134 -1.44 -1.44 20.48
CA THR A 134 -0.73 -2.42 19.65
C THR A 134 0.77 -2.16 19.68
N VAL A 135 1.19 -0.90 19.51
CA VAL A 135 2.60 -0.51 19.58
C VAL A 135 3.18 -0.86 20.96
N ARG A 136 2.51 -0.46 22.05
CA ARG A 136 2.94 -0.74 23.43
C ARG A 136 3.05 -2.22 23.74
N PHE A 137 2.19 -3.07 23.16
CA PHE A 137 2.29 -4.52 23.32
C PHE A 137 3.63 -5.05 22.78
N PHE A 138 4.01 -4.68 21.56
CA PHE A 138 5.30 -5.10 20.98
C PHE A 138 6.49 -4.48 21.69
N GLU A 139 6.38 -3.23 22.17
CA GLU A 139 7.42 -2.62 23.01
C GLU A 139 7.61 -3.39 24.33
N LYS A 140 6.52 -3.84 24.95
CA LYS A 140 6.59 -4.70 26.13
C LYS A 140 7.33 -5.98 25.79
N LEU A 141 6.96 -6.69 24.71
CA LEU A 141 7.69 -7.90 24.30
C LEU A 141 9.17 -7.63 24.03
N ALA A 142 9.52 -6.52 23.37
CA ALA A 142 10.90 -6.16 23.05
C ALA A 142 11.76 -5.96 24.31
N ARG A 143 11.18 -5.43 25.40
CA ARG A 143 11.85 -5.36 26.72
C ARG A 143 12.21 -6.74 27.26
N TRP A 144 11.42 -7.76 26.92
CA TRP A 144 11.67 -9.18 27.23
C TRP A 144 12.47 -9.90 26.14
N LYS A 145 13.39 -9.18 25.48
CA LYS A 145 14.31 -9.70 24.44
C LYS A 145 13.63 -10.20 23.16
N TYR A 146 12.35 -9.92 22.94
CA TYR A 146 11.74 -10.14 21.64
C TYR A 146 12.49 -9.32 20.56
N PRO A 147 12.84 -9.93 19.41
CA PRO A 147 13.78 -9.33 18.47
C PRO A 147 13.21 -8.18 17.64
N TRP A 148 11.88 -7.96 17.66
CA TRP A 148 11.22 -7.03 16.76
C TRP A 148 10.47 -5.93 17.50
N ARG A 149 10.27 -4.82 16.80
CA ARG A 149 9.36 -3.73 17.19
C ARG A 149 8.37 -3.53 16.06
N LEU A 150 7.21 -2.98 16.40
CA LEU A 150 6.20 -2.57 15.42
C LEU A 150 6.40 -1.09 15.07
N MET A 151 6.08 -0.71 13.83
CA MET A 151 5.97 0.70 13.46
C MET A 151 4.88 1.40 14.29
N THR A 152 5.01 2.71 14.46
CA THR A 152 3.97 3.55 15.06
C THR A 152 2.97 4.06 14.02
N GLY A 153 3.38 4.10 12.76
CA GLY A 153 2.61 4.66 11.66
C GLY A 153 3.48 4.83 10.43
N GLY A 154 3.06 5.72 9.54
CA GLY A 154 3.80 6.03 8.33
C GLY A 154 3.15 7.13 7.52
N ARG A 155 3.71 7.36 6.33
CA ARG A 155 3.13 8.22 5.31
C ARG A 155 3.07 7.50 3.98
N HIS A 156 2.01 7.77 3.22
CA HIS A 156 1.87 7.33 1.84
C HIS A 156 1.68 8.52 0.91
N GLU A 157 2.25 8.43 -0.28
CA GLU A 157 2.15 9.47 -1.30
C GLU A 157 1.73 8.88 -2.64
N TRP A 158 0.75 9.48 -3.31
CA TRP A 158 0.38 9.13 -4.68
C TRP A 158 0.91 10.20 -5.62
N VAL A 159 1.57 9.79 -6.69
CA VAL A 159 2.17 10.70 -7.67
C VAL A 159 1.80 10.29 -9.09
N VAL A 160 1.79 11.27 -9.98
CA VAL A 160 1.55 11.14 -11.41
C VAL A 160 2.62 11.96 -12.11
N LYS A 161 3.33 11.35 -13.05
CA LYS A 161 4.32 12.03 -13.89
C LYS A 161 3.93 11.86 -15.35
N TYR A 162 3.83 12.96 -16.06
CA TYR A 162 3.60 12.97 -17.50
C TYR A 162 4.94 12.88 -18.23
N THR A 163 5.05 11.99 -19.22
CA THR A 163 6.19 12.03 -20.15
C THR A 163 5.98 13.12 -21.20
N GLU A 164 7.05 13.61 -21.82
CA GLU A 164 7.02 14.72 -22.80
C GLU A 164 6.06 14.46 -23.99
N GLU A 165 5.78 13.20 -24.30
CA GLU A 165 4.86 12.79 -25.36
C GLU A 165 3.38 12.74 -24.92
N MET A 166 3.05 12.99 -23.65
CA MET A 166 1.69 12.97 -23.05
C MET A 166 0.83 11.72 -23.31
N GLU A 167 1.34 10.70 -24.00
CA GLU A 167 0.64 9.44 -24.29
C GLU A 167 0.77 8.39 -23.17
N ILE A 168 1.79 8.52 -22.31
CA ILE A 168 2.05 7.59 -21.20
C ILE A 168 2.25 8.39 -19.92
N THR A 169 1.52 8.00 -18.89
CA THR A 169 1.71 8.52 -17.53
C THR A 169 2.43 7.47 -16.69
N GLU A 170 3.47 7.89 -15.98
CA GLU A 170 4.01 7.10 -14.88
C GLU A 170 3.25 7.44 -13.61
N VAL A 171 2.47 6.47 -13.10
CA VAL A 171 1.81 6.59 -11.81
C VAL A 171 2.70 5.99 -10.73
N GLY A 172 2.65 6.54 -9.53
CA GLY A 172 3.47 6.09 -8.42
C GLY A 172 2.73 6.05 -7.09
N TRP A 173 3.21 5.16 -6.22
CA TRP A 173 2.83 5.07 -4.81
C TRP A 173 4.08 4.94 -3.95
N GLY A 174 4.31 5.93 -3.10
CA GLY A 174 5.41 5.99 -2.15
C GLY A 174 4.95 5.63 -0.74
N SER A 175 5.82 4.99 0.02
CA SER A 175 5.57 4.65 1.42
C SER A 175 6.82 4.83 2.26
N VAL A 176 6.64 5.27 3.49
CA VAL A 176 7.65 5.25 4.54
C VAL A 176 7.00 4.96 5.88
N HIS A 177 7.73 4.23 6.72
CA HIS A 177 7.25 3.77 8.01
C HIS A 177 8.03 4.44 9.13
N PHE A 178 7.32 4.80 10.21
CA PHE A 178 7.92 5.45 11.36
C PHE A 178 8.03 4.47 12.53
N TYR A 179 9.18 4.51 13.19
CA TYR A 179 9.44 3.73 14.41
C TYR A 179 9.89 4.68 15.51
N ARG A 180 9.35 4.50 16.71
CA ARG A 180 9.80 5.23 17.89
C ARG A 180 11.26 4.88 18.20
N GLU A 181 12.05 5.89 18.51
CA GLU A 181 13.48 5.73 18.79
C GLU A 181 13.72 5.11 20.17
N PHE A 182 14.43 3.98 20.18
CA PHE A 182 14.89 3.32 21.41
C PHE A 182 16.40 3.05 21.41
N GLY A 183 17.11 3.45 20.35
CA GLY A 183 18.55 3.23 20.19
C GLY A 183 18.96 1.76 19.97
N ASP A 184 18.01 0.83 19.78
CA ASP A 184 18.29 -0.61 19.64
C ASP A 184 18.19 -1.14 18.18
N GLY A 185 17.81 -0.28 17.24
CA GLY A 185 17.72 -0.60 15.80
C GLY A 185 16.70 -1.67 15.44
N ARG A 186 15.81 -2.08 16.37
CA ARG A 186 14.86 -3.18 16.12
C ARG A 186 13.70 -2.71 15.26
N THR A 187 13.38 -3.49 14.23
CA THR A 187 12.22 -3.31 13.35
C THR A 187 11.54 -4.66 13.11
N ILE A 188 10.44 -4.69 12.35
CA ILE A 188 9.85 -5.94 11.88
C ILE A 188 10.85 -6.75 11.02
N PRO A 189 10.76 -8.08 10.97
CA PRO A 189 11.72 -8.89 10.22
C PRO A 189 11.58 -8.69 8.71
N GLU A 190 12.66 -8.98 7.98
CA GLU A 190 12.74 -8.70 6.53
C GLU A 190 11.67 -9.42 5.71
N TRP A 191 11.29 -10.63 6.11
CA TRP A 191 10.22 -11.35 5.44
C TRP A 191 8.88 -10.60 5.57
N THR A 192 8.57 -10.01 6.73
CA THR A 192 7.35 -9.21 6.92
C THR A 192 7.39 -7.95 6.05
N LYS A 193 8.56 -7.28 5.94
CA LYS A 193 8.73 -6.15 5.01
C LYS A 193 8.51 -6.58 3.56
N ARG A 194 9.05 -7.73 3.15
CA ARG A 194 8.82 -8.30 1.81
C ARG A 194 7.33 -8.52 1.53
N TRP A 195 6.59 -9.12 2.47
CA TRP A 195 5.14 -9.32 2.34
C TRP A 195 4.38 -8.00 2.26
N HIS A 196 4.71 -7.03 3.11
CA HIS A 196 4.12 -5.70 3.06
C HIS A 196 4.34 -5.04 1.68
N ARG A 197 5.58 -5.07 1.17
CA ARG A 197 5.91 -4.55 -0.16
C ARG A 197 5.23 -5.34 -1.29
N ALA A 198 5.02 -6.64 -1.14
CA ALA A 198 4.27 -7.44 -2.10
C ALA A 198 2.79 -7.06 -2.13
N TYR A 199 2.20 -6.81 -0.95
CA TYR A 199 0.84 -6.31 -0.83
C TYR A 199 0.68 -4.93 -1.48
N ALA A 200 1.60 -4.01 -1.21
CA ALA A 200 1.61 -2.70 -1.88
C ALA A 200 1.66 -2.81 -3.41
N ARG A 201 2.53 -3.69 -3.96
CA ARG A 201 2.58 -3.94 -5.41
C ARG A 201 1.28 -4.53 -5.94
N TYR A 202 0.64 -5.42 -5.19
CA TYR A 202 -0.65 -5.97 -5.56
C TYR A 202 -1.73 -4.87 -5.65
N LEU A 203 -1.73 -3.89 -4.74
CA LEU A 203 -2.65 -2.75 -4.81
C LEU A 203 -2.39 -1.87 -6.04
N VAL A 204 -1.12 -1.58 -6.34
CA VAL A 204 -0.73 -0.86 -7.57
C VAL A 204 -1.19 -1.61 -8.82
N ASP A 205 -0.93 -2.92 -8.89
CA ASP A 205 -1.35 -3.78 -10.00
C ASP A 205 -2.87 -3.77 -10.19
N ALA A 206 -3.63 -3.96 -9.11
CA ALA A 206 -5.08 -3.96 -9.14
C ALA A 206 -5.64 -2.62 -9.64
N ALA A 207 -5.07 -1.50 -9.20
CA ALA A 207 -5.46 -0.17 -9.63
C ALA A 207 -5.17 0.07 -11.12
N VAL A 208 -3.96 -0.25 -11.58
CA VAL A 208 -3.56 -0.14 -13.01
C VAL A 208 -4.46 -1.00 -13.90
N MET A 209 -4.71 -2.25 -13.51
CA MET A 209 -5.58 -3.16 -14.27
C MET A 209 -7.03 -2.67 -14.33
N LYS A 210 -7.52 -2.03 -13.26
CA LYS A 210 -8.86 -1.41 -13.23
C LYS A 210 -8.94 -0.24 -14.21
N MET A 211 -7.98 0.68 -14.19
CA MET A 211 -7.94 1.82 -15.13
C MET A 211 -7.90 1.37 -16.59
N GLU A 212 -7.03 0.40 -16.92
CA GLU A 212 -6.93 -0.10 -18.30
C GLU A 212 -8.21 -0.79 -18.76
N ARG A 213 -8.87 -1.56 -17.88
CA ARG A 213 -10.17 -2.17 -18.19
C ARG A 213 -11.24 -1.11 -18.46
N GLU A 214 -11.36 -0.12 -17.59
CA GLU A 214 -12.36 0.96 -17.75
C GLU A 214 -12.11 1.76 -19.03
N ARG A 215 -10.86 1.98 -19.40
CA ARG A 215 -10.48 2.62 -20.67
C ARG A 215 -10.96 1.82 -21.88
N VAL A 216 -10.68 0.52 -21.91
CA VAL A 216 -11.14 -0.38 -22.98
C VAL A 216 -12.67 -0.36 -23.09
N VAL A 217 -13.38 -0.42 -21.96
CA VAL A 217 -14.84 -0.33 -21.94
C VAL A 217 -15.32 1.02 -22.50
N ARG A 218 -14.68 2.15 -22.17
CA ARG A 218 -15.05 3.46 -22.73
C ARG A 218 -14.80 3.53 -24.25
N MET A 219 -13.69 2.96 -24.74
CA MET A 219 -13.36 2.98 -26.17
C MET A 219 -14.32 2.12 -27.02
N PHE A 220 -14.77 0.97 -26.51
CA PHE A 220 -15.56 0.01 -27.29
C PHE A 220 -17.04 -0.07 -26.89
N GLY A 221 -17.39 0.34 -25.67
CA GLY A 221 -18.75 0.29 -25.10
C GLY A 221 -19.62 1.52 -25.39
N GLY A 222 -19.11 2.51 -26.12
CA GLY A 222 -19.85 3.70 -26.55
C GLY A 222 -20.89 3.45 -27.66
N ARG A 223 -21.06 2.21 -28.13
CA ARG A 223 -22.23 1.83 -28.94
C ARG A 223 -23.35 1.41 -28.00
N GLN A 224 -24.10 2.40 -27.50
CA GLN A 224 -25.49 2.15 -27.10
C GLN A 224 -26.22 1.72 -28.37
N TRP A 225 -26.69 0.47 -28.38
CA TRP A 225 -27.67 0.00 -29.36
C TRP A 225 -29.04 0.57 -29.00
#